data_AF-A0A9X1HEJ3-F1
#
_entry.id   AF-A0A9X1HEJ3-F1
#
_cell.length_a   1.000
_cell.length_b   1.000
_cell.length_c   1.000
_cell.angle_alpha   90.00
_cell.angle_beta   90.00
_cell.angle_gamma   90.00
#
_symmetry.space_group_name_H-M   'P 1'
#
loop_
_entity.id
_entity.type
_entity.pdbx_description
1 polymer ?
#
loop_
_entity_poly.entity_id
_entity_poly.type
_entity_poly.pdbx_seq_one_letter_code
_entity_poly.pdbx_strand_id
1 'polypeptide(L)'
;AVPPFIKKSWAYQDISQAYMADWTATDQEGLRPVQRTMGTSVGEYRTGWYKLANNQKALLMANGTRSICLETASEVLLLAPDDLEGFRTALESKLG
;
A
#
# COMPACT_ATOMS: atom_id res chain seq x y z
N ALA A 1 -23.23 -6.91 5.71
CA ALA A 1 -22.01 -7.72 5.80
C ALA A 1 -20.99 -6.92 6.60
N VAL A 2 -20.36 -7.52 7.61
CA VAL A 2 -19.23 -6.87 8.30
C VAL A 2 -18.09 -6.78 7.28
N PRO A 3 -17.49 -5.60 7.03
CA PRO A 3 -16.36 -5.50 6.13
C PRO A 3 -15.30 -6.51 6.60
N PRO A 4 -14.72 -7.34 5.72
CA PRO A 4 -13.67 -8.26 6.14
C PRO A 4 -12.51 -7.45 6.72
N PHE A 5 -12.33 -7.52 8.04
CA PHE A 5 -11.18 -6.93 8.69
C PHE A 5 -9.96 -7.79 8.32
N ILE A 6 -9.14 -7.31 7.39
CA ILE A 6 -7.87 -7.94 7.05
C ILE A 6 -6.86 -7.50 8.10
N LYS A 7 -6.41 -8.45 8.93
CA LYS A 7 -5.25 -8.25 9.80
C LYS A 7 -4.05 -9.00 9.23
N LYS A 8 -2.95 -8.26 9.03
CA LYS A 8 -1.64 -8.81 8.69
C LYS A 8 -0.54 -8.04 9.42
N SER A 9 0.61 -8.65 9.56
CA SER A 9 1.78 -8.10 10.22
C SER A 9 3.04 -8.48 9.45
N TRP A 10 3.99 -7.56 9.39
CA TRP A 10 5.33 -7.75 8.85
C TRP A 10 6.33 -7.33 9.93
N ALA A 11 7.48 -8.01 10.00
CA ALA A 11 8.58 -7.51 10.83
C ALA A 11 9.26 -6.35 10.10
N TYR A 12 9.79 -5.37 10.85
CA TYR A 12 10.46 -4.22 10.23
C TYR A 12 11.64 -4.62 9.32
N GLN A 13 12.36 -5.67 9.69
CA GLN A 13 13.45 -6.26 8.90
C GLN A 13 13.02 -6.84 7.54
N ASP A 14 11.73 -7.12 7.35
CA ASP A 14 11.21 -7.64 6.08
C ASP A 14 10.87 -6.51 5.09
N ILE A 15 10.96 -5.24 5.54
CA ILE A 15 10.70 -4.05 4.74
C ILE A 15 12.03 -3.60 4.12
N SER A 16 12.18 -3.76 2.81
CA SER A 16 13.40 -3.38 2.08
C SER A 16 13.43 -1.89 1.73
N GLN A 17 12.27 -1.29 1.48
CA GLN A 17 12.12 0.12 1.14
C GLN A 17 10.81 0.68 1.70
N ALA A 18 10.82 1.97 2.07
CA ALA A 18 9.65 2.73 2.46
C ALA A 18 9.71 4.13 1.84
N TYR A 19 8.68 4.53 1.10
CA TYR A 19 8.64 5.83 0.43
C TYR A 19 7.22 6.33 0.18
N MET A 20 7.08 7.65 -0.03
CA MET A 20 5.82 8.25 -0.50
C MET A 20 5.54 7.84 -1.94
N ALA A 21 4.33 7.37 -2.19
CA ALA A 21 3.87 6.96 -3.50
C ALA A 21 2.57 7.68 -3.89
N ASP A 22 2.49 8.05 -5.16
CA ASP A 22 1.29 8.44 -5.87
C ASP A 22 1.27 7.68 -7.19
N TRP A 23 0.45 6.63 -7.28
CA TRP A 23 0.44 5.76 -8.48
C TRP A 23 -0.15 6.42 -9.74
N THR A 24 -0.47 7.71 -9.67
CA THR A 24 -0.80 8.54 -10.85
C THR A 24 0.39 9.34 -11.35
N ALA A 25 1.47 9.45 -10.57
CA ALA A 25 2.71 10.06 -11.01
C ALA A 25 3.40 9.20 -12.08
N THR A 26 3.96 9.84 -13.11
CA THR A 26 4.53 9.17 -14.28
C THR A 26 5.66 8.21 -13.93
N ASP A 27 6.51 8.56 -12.97
CA ASP A 27 7.62 7.73 -12.50
C ASP A 27 7.18 6.56 -11.59
N GLN A 28 5.91 6.57 -11.15
CA GLN A 28 5.34 5.55 -10.27
C GLN A 28 4.14 4.82 -10.88
N GLU A 29 3.94 4.90 -12.21
CA GLU A 29 2.82 4.23 -12.89
C GLU A 29 2.82 2.72 -12.66
N GLY A 30 4.01 2.11 -12.46
CA GLY A 30 4.14 0.69 -12.11
C GLY A 30 3.34 0.28 -10.86
N LEU A 31 3.12 1.22 -9.93
CA LEU A 31 2.35 1.01 -8.70
C LEU A 31 0.83 1.08 -8.90
N ARG A 32 0.35 1.37 -10.11
CA ARG A 32 -1.07 1.51 -10.39
C ARG A 32 -1.80 0.17 -10.20
N PRO A 33 -2.87 0.11 -9.38
CA PRO A 33 -3.65 -1.11 -9.22
C PRO A 33 -4.47 -1.39 -10.49
N VAL A 34 -4.17 -2.51 -11.18
CA VAL A 34 -4.84 -2.86 -12.44
C VAL A 34 -5.90 -3.94 -12.29
N GLN A 35 -5.78 -4.80 -11.28
CA GLN A 35 -6.74 -5.87 -11.04
C GLN A 35 -6.93 -6.11 -9.55
N ARG A 36 -8.17 -6.05 -9.05
CA ARG A 36 -8.51 -6.50 -7.69
C ARG A 36 -8.60 -8.03 -7.67
N THR A 37 -7.87 -8.67 -6.77
CA THR A 37 -7.91 -10.14 -6.59
C THR A 37 -8.72 -10.54 -5.36
N MET A 38 -8.78 -9.71 -4.32
CA MET A 38 -9.63 -9.91 -3.15
C MET A 38 -9.83 -8.59 -2.40
N GLY A 39 -11.05 -8.23 -2.00
CA GLY A 39 -11.30 -7.06 -1.17
C GLY A 39 -12.37 -6.12 -1.72
N THR A 40 -12.29 -4.83 -1.36
CA THR A 40 -13.30 -3.82 -1.64
C THR A 40 -12.72 -2.65 -2.45
N SER A 41 -13.49 -2.17 -3.42
CA SER A 41 -13.21 -0.92 -4.14
C SER A 41 -14.52 -0.17 -4.30
N VAL A 42 -14.61 1.02 -3.73
CA VAL A 42 -15.78 1.91 -3.83
C VAL A 42 -15.26 3.33 -4.00
N GLY A 43 -15.48 3.93 -5.17
CA GLY A 43 -14.88 5.22 -5.51
C GLY A 43 -13.34 5.16 -5.40
N GLU A 44 -12.78 6.08 -4.62
CA GLU A 44 -11.34 6.16 -4.35
C GLU A 44 -10.86 5.22 -3.23
N TYR A 45 -11.79 4.66 -2.47
CA TYR A 45 -11.49 3.74 -1.38
C TYR A 45 -11.15 2.34 -1.93
N ARG A 46 -9.96 1.84 -1.59
CA ARG A 46 -9.43 0.55 -2.02
C ARG A 46 -8.83 -0.18 -0.83
N THR A 47 -9.38 -1.36 -0.52
CA THR A 47 -8.82 -2.26 0.48
C THR A 47 -8.71 -3.69 -0.03
N GLY A 48 -7.63 -4.38 0.32
CA GLY A 48 -7.39 -5.78 -0.02
C GLY A 48 -6.30 -5.97 -1.06
N TRP A 49 -6.29 -7.15 -1.68
CA TRP A 49 -5.25 -7.60 -2.61
C TRP A 49 -5.52 -7.15 -4.04
N TYR A 50 -4.47 -6.64 -4.67
CA TYR A 50 -4.46 -6.19 -6.05
C TYR A 50 -3.21 -6.71 -6.77
N LYS A 51 -3.31 -6.81 -8.09
CA LYS A 51 -2.18 -6.88 -8.99
C LYS A 51 -1.90 -5.47 -9.50
N LEU A 52 -0.64 -5.06 -9.44
CA LEU A 52 -0.15 -3.76 -9.92
C LEU A 52 0.25 -3.82 -11.39
N ALA A 53 0.39 -2.66 -12.04
CA ALA A 53 0.75 -2.54 -13.45
C ALA A 53 2.11 -3.21 -13.78
N ASN A 54 3.05 -3.19 -12.83
CA ASN A 54 4.32 -3.89 -12.93
C ASN A 54 4.24 -5.41 -12.61
N ASN A 55 3.04 -5.98 -12.55
CA ASN A 55 2.73 -7.36 -12.17
C ASN A 55 2.99 -7.76 -10.71
N GLN A 56 3.46 -6.86 -9.84
CA GLN A 56 3.61 -7.17 -8.42
C GLN A 56 2.24 -7.37 -7.75
N LYS A 57 2.22 -8.21 -6.72
CA LYS A 57 1.09 -8.35 -5.80
C LYS A 57 1.18 -7.25 -4.75
N ALA A 58 0.06 -6.60 -4.48
CA ALA A 58 0.00 -5.57 -3.45
C ALA A 58 -1.18 -5.71 -2.50
N LEU A 59 -0.97 -5.36 -1.25
CA LEU A 59 -2.03 -5.06 -0.30
C LEU A 59 -2.28 -3.56 -0.29
N LEU A 60 -3.50 -3.17 -0.64
CA LEU A 60 -3.94 -1.78 -0.56
C LEU A 60 -4.76 -1.56 0.69
N MET A 61 -4.51 -0.44 1.35
CA MET A 61 -5.40 0.18 2.34
C MET A 61 -5.33 1.68 2.11
N ALA A 62 -6.04 2.17 1.10
CA ALA A 62 -5.91 3.55 0.65
C ALA A 62 -7.27 4.19 0.34
N ASN A 63 -7.34 5.50 0.58
CA ASN A 63 -8.43 6.37 0.14
C ASN A 63 -7.83 7.47 -0.74
N GLY A 64 -7.92 7.31 -2.06
CA GLY A 64 -7.19 8.13 -3.03
C GLY A 64 -5.98 7.40 -3.62
N THR A 65 -5.04 8.16 -4.19
CA THR A 65 -3.87 7.63 -4.91
C THR A 65 -2.55 7.77 -4.16
N ARG A 66 -2.51 8.68 -3.19
CA ARG A 66 -1.36 8.91 -2.33
C ARG A 66 -1.33 7.91 -1.20
N SER A 67 -0.16 7.32 -0.96
CA SER A 67 0.06 6.32 0.07
C SER A 67 1.54 6.25 0.45
N ILE A 68 1.85 5.58 1.55
CA ILE A 68 3.19 5.05 1.80
C ILE A 68 3.29 3.69 1.13
N CYS A 69 4.30 3.55 0.27
CA CYS A 69 4.71 2.29 -0.33
C CYS A 69 5.74 1.63 0.58
N LEU A 70 5.48 0.37 0.96
CA LEU A 70 6.43 -0.49 1.64
C LEU A 70 6.72 -1.69 0.75
N GLU A 71 7.98 -1.91 0.41
CA GLU A 71 8.40 -3.08 -0.35
C GLU A 71 8.84 -4.19 0.61
N THR A 72 8.37 -5.40 0.35
CA THR A 72 8.79 -6.62 1.05
C THR A 72 9.31 -7.64 0.04
N ALA A 73 9.82 -8.78 0.52
CA ALA A 73 10.34 -9.83 -0.35
C ALA A 73 9.29 -10.43 -1.32
N SER A 74 8.00 -10.39 -0.97
CA SER A 74 6.93 -11.07 -1.73
C SER A 74 5.80 -10.17 -2.22
N GLU A 75 5.63 -8.99 -1.62
CA GLU A 75 4.55 -8.07 -1.97
C GLU A 75 4.89 -6.61 -1.66
N VAL A 76 4.10 -5.73 -2.24
CA VAL A 76 4.10 -4.29 -1.95
C VAL A 76 2.92 -3.96 -1.05
N LEU A 77 3.09 -3.06 -0.09
CA LEU A 77 2.03 -2.51 0.73
C LEU A 77 1.82 -1.05 0.34
N LEU A 78 0.59 -0.66 0.02
CA LEU A 78 0.21 0.72 -0.27
C LEU A 78 -0.79 1.18 0.78
N LEU A 79 -0.28 1.93 1.77
CA LEU A 79 -1.01 2.29 2.99
C LEU A 79 -1.25 3.81 3.02
N ALA A 80 -2.50 4.24 3.09
CA ALA A 80 -2.89 5.63 3.28
C ALA A 80 -3.71 5.78 4.57
N PRO A 81 -3.06 5.78 5.75
CA PRO A 81 -3.72 6.18 6.99
C PRO A 81 -4.15 7.65 6.93
N ASP A 82 -5.08 8.06 7.79
CA ASP A 82 -5.54 9.46 7.87
C ASP A 82 -4.38 10.43 8.14
N ASP A 83 -3.43 10.02 8.99
CA ASP A 83 -2.18 10.75 9.26
C ASP A 83 -1.00 10.11 8.50
N LEU A 84 -0.90 10.43 7.20
CA LEU A 84 0.16 9.94 6.32
C LEU A 84 1.56 10.39 6.77
N GLU A 85 1.72 11.67 7.12
CA GLU A 85 3.02 12.23 7.49
C GLU A 85 3.49 11.69 8.84
N GLY A 86 2.61 11.62 9.85
CA GLY A 86 2.94 11.03 11.15
C GLY A 86 3.29 9.54 11.03
N PHE A 87 2.59 8.81 10.17
CA PHE A 87 2.93 7.41 9.88
C PHE A 87 4.30 7.28 9.19
N ARG A 88 4.62 8.16 8.23
CA ARG A 88 5.95 8.20 7.58
C ARG A 88 7.06 8.44 8.60
N THR A 89 6.91 9.46 9.45
CA THR A 89 7.91 9.78 10.47
C THR A 89 8.09 8.64 11.48
N ALA A 90 7.01 7.97 11.88
CA ALA A 90 7.08 6.80 12.75
C ALA A 90 7.81 5.62 12.09
N LEU A 91 7.60 5.40 10.79
CA LEU A 91 8.32 4.38 10.02
C LEU A 91 9.82 4.70 9.87
N GLU A 92 10.16 5.94 9.53
CA GLU A 92 11.56 6.39 9.42
C GLU A 92 12.32 6.14 10.72
N SER A 93 11.71 6.43 11.88
CA SER A 93 12.31 6.15 13.19
C SER A 93 12.49 4.65 13.51
N LYS A 94 11.80 3.75 12.82
CA LYS A 94 11.86 2.29 13.03
C LYS A 94 12.71 1.56 12.00
N LEU A 95 12.83 2.12 10.81
CA LEU A 95 13.61 1.57 9.68
C LEU A 95 15.02 2.17 9.58
N GLY A 96 15.30 3.26 10.33
CA GLY A 96 16.65 3.76 10.58
C GLY A 96 17.41 2.95 11.63
#